data_AF-A0A5E6N549-F1
#
_entry.id   AF-A0A5E6N549-F1
#
_cell.length_a   1.000
_cell.length_b   1.000
_cell.length_c   1.000
_cell.angle_alpha   90.00
_cell.angle_beta   90.00
_cell.angle_gamma   90.00
#
_symmetry.space_group_name_H-M   'P 1'
#
loop_
_entity.id
_entity.type
_entity.pdbx_description
1 polymer ?
#
loop_
_entity_poly.entity_id
_entity_poly.type
_entity_poly.pdbx_seq_one_letter_code
_entity_poly.pdbx_strand_id
1 'polypeptide(L)'
;MQLVKLGLRHVWRKASEIVSGITKSQRALSAWDRRTVVNQFEVSPGLRDTHYVVVQLQDDPDIVESSADMTGKHSKNSTLIQMDKNGDYRLVHGPKLRTIKQIILKYCLLDMAAKG
;
A
#
# COMPACT_ATOMS: atom_id res chain seq x y z
N MET A 1 -17.53 -20.24 22.13
CA MET A 1 -17.46 -19.49 20.86
C MET A 1 -17.07 -18.05 21.18
N GLN A 2 -15.93 -17.57 20.68
CA GLN A 2 -15.42 -16.23 21.02
C GLN A 2 -15.86 -15.22 19.94
N LEU A 3 -16.57 -14.16 20.38
CA LEU A 3 -17.06 -13.08 19.54
C LEU A 3 -16.24 -11.81 19.77
N VAL A 4 -16.03 -11.06 18.70
CA VAL A 4 -15.33 -9.77 18.73
C VAL A 4 -16.29 -8.69 18.21
N LYS A 5 -16.36 -7.57 18.93
CA LYS A 5 -17.12 -6.39 18.51
C LYS A 5 -16.24 -5.54 17.59
N LEU A 6 -16.73 -5.23 16.39
CA LEU A 6 -16.02 -4.39 15.44
C LEU A 6 -16.60 -2.97 15.43
N GLY A 7 -15.80 -2.01 15.90
CA GLY A 7 -16.13 -0.59 15.92
C GLY A 7 -17.23 -0.22 16.94
N LEU A 8 -17.79 0.99 16.76
CA LEU A 8 -18.80 1.55 17.66
C LEU A 8 -20.23 1.00 17.43
N ARG A 9 -20.45 0.24 16.35
CA ARG A 9 -21.75 -0.38 16.04
C ARG A 9 -21.88 -1.77 16.68
N HIS A 10 -23.12 -2.27 16.84
CA HIS A 10 -23.41 -3.62 17.36
C HIS A 10 -23.14 -4.73 16.32
N VAL A 11 -21.95 -4.73 15.71
CA VAL A 11 -21.53 -5.78 14.78
C VAL A 11 -20.60 -6.73 15.52
N TRP A 12 -21.07 -7.96 15.73
CA TRP A 12 -20.32 -9.04 16.34
C TRP A 12 -19.92 -10.03 15.26
N ARG A 13 -18.65 -10.44 15.24
CA ARG A 13 -18.15 -11.51 14.36
C ARG A 13 -17.42 -12.56 15.18
N LYS A 14 -17.34 -13.79 14.67
CA LYS A 14 -16.52 -14.81 15.33
C LYS A 14 -15.04 -14.45 15.18
N ALA A 15 -14.29 -14.63 16.25
CA ALA A 15 -12.85 -14.40 16.24
C ALA A 15 -12.17 -15.25 15.14
N SER A 16 -12.59 -16.50 14.95
CA SER A 16 -12.06 -17.40 13.92
C SER A 16 -12.31 -16.90 12.49
N GLU A 17 -13.46 -16.28 12.22
CA GLU A 17 -13.79 -15.70 10.92
C GLU A 17 -12.91 -14.48 10.62
N ILE A 18 -12.67 -13.63 11.63
CA ILE A 18 -11.76 -12.48 11.51
C ILE A 18 -10.33 -12.96 11.22
N VAL A 19 -9.82 -13.90 12.01
CA VAL A 19 -8.46 -14.43 11.87
C VAL A 19 -8.27 -15.11 10.51
N SER A 20 -9.25 -15.89 10.05
CA SER A 20 -9.23 -16.52 8.73
C SER A 20 -9.19 -15.47 7.60
N GLY A 21 -9.99 -14.41 7.73
CA GLY A 21 -9.99 -13.28 6.79
C GLY A 21 -8.63 -12.60 6.69
N ILE A 22 -8.04 -12.21 7.83
CA ILE A 22 -6.70 -11.59 7.90
C ILE A 22 -5.64 -12.51 7.28
N THR A 23 -5.67 -13.80 7.64
CA THR A 23 -4.71 -14.79 7.13
C THR A 23 -4.79 -14.92 5.61
N LYS A 24 -6.02 -14.94 5.06
CA LYS A 24 -6.25 -15.00 3.62
C LYS A 24 -5.75 -13.74 2.91
N SER A 25 -6.02 -12.56 3.48
CA SER A 25 -5.53 -11.27 2.97
C SER A 25 -4.02 -11.20 2.94
N GLN A 26 -3.36 -11.54 4.06
CA GLN A 26 -1.91 -11.55 4.16
C GLN A 26 -1.26 -12.52 3.16
N ARG A 27 -1.86 -13.70 2.97
CA ARG A 27 -1.38 -14.68 1.98
C ARG A 27 -1.53 -14.15 0.55
N ALA A 28 -2.66 -13.51 0.22
CA ALA A 28 -2.86 -12.90 -1.09
C ALA A 28 -1.84 -11.78 -1.35
N LEU A 29 -1.68 -10.86 -0.41
CA LEU A 29 -0.66 -9.80 -0.49
C LEU A 29 0.76 -10.34 -0.57
N SER A 30 1.08 -11.45 0.11
CA SER A 30 2.42 -12.04 0.04
C SER A 30 2.77 -12.54 -1.37
N ALA A 31 1.77 -12.93 -2.15
CA ALA A 31 1.94 -13.43 -3.51
C ALA A 31 2.14 -12.33 -4.55
N TRP A 32 1.83 -11.07 -4.23
CA TRP A 32 2.00 -9.95 -5.15
C TRP A 32 3.47 -9.76 -5.52
N ASP A 33 3.73 -9.26 -6.72
CA ASP A 33 5.10 -8.99 -7.16
C ASP A 33 5.73 -7.84 -6.34
N ARG A 34 7.05 -7.89 -6.19
CA ARG A 34 7.84 -6.83 -5.53
C ARG A 34 8.86 -6.29 -6.50
N ARG A 35 8.49 -5.21 -7.17
CA ARG A 35 9.44 -4.42 -7.95
C ARG A 35 10.37 -3.64 -7.02
N THR A 36 11.67 -3.77 -7.25
CA THR A 36 12.66 -2.93 -6.58
C THR A 36 12.48 -1.48 -7.03
N VAL A 37 12.37 -0.57 -6.06
CA VAL A 37 12.34 0.87 -6.34
C VAL A 37 13.76 1.32 -6.65
N VAL A 38 14.01 1.65 -7.92
CA VAL A 38 15.28 2.23 -8.34
C VAL A 38 15.22 3.73 -8.12
N ASN A 39 16.27 4.31 -7.53
CA ASN A 39 16.39 5.76 -7.43
C ASN A 39 16.64 6.33 -8.83
N GLN A 40 15.60 6.87 -9.46
CA GLN A 40 15.68 7.37 -10.85
C GLN A 40 16.42 8.71 -10.95
N PHE A 41 16.43 9.48 -9.86
CA PHE A 41 16.99 10.82 -9.83
C PHE A 41 17.67 11.10 -8.49
N GLU A 42 18.85 11.72 -8.52
CA GLU A 42 19.33 12.49 -7.37
C GLU A 42 18.58 13.81 -7.32
N VAL A 43 17.30 13.77 -6.93
CA VAL A 43 16.54 14.99 -6.70
C VAL A 43 17.08 15.69 -5.46
N SER A 44 17.41 16.98 -5.57
CA SER A 44 17.51 17.85 -4.41
C SER A 44 16.23 17.69 -3.59
N PRO A 45 16.31 17.59 -2.25
CA PRO A 45 15.11 17.47 -1.42
C PRO A 45 14.16 18.59 -1.82
N GLY A 46 12.99 18.20 -2.33
CA GLY A 46 11.98 19.15 -2.80
C GLY A 46 11.63 20.15 -1.69
N LEU A 47 11.07 21.29 -2.08
CA LEU A 47 10.65 22.33 -1.16
C LEU A 47 9.79 21.71 -0.03
N ARG A 48 10.34 21.65 1.20
CA ARG A 48 9.72 21.19 2.47
C ARG A 48 9.68 19.67 2.65
N ASP A 49 9.88 19.24 3.91
CA ASP A 49 9.92 17.88 4.49
C ASP A 49 8.70 16.98 4.20
N THR A 50 8.27 16.92 2.95
CA THR A 50 7.05 16.26 2.49
C THR A 50 7.38 14.80 2.20
N HIS A 51 6.68 13.90 2.87
CA HIS A 51 6.80 12.47 2.63
C HIS A 51 5.64 11.97 1.75
N TYR A 52 5.95 11.32 0.64
CA TYR A 52 4.96 10.76 -0.27
C TYR A 52 4.65 9.31 0.11
N VAL A 53 3.37 8.95 0.07
CA VAL A 53 2.96 7.54 0.19
C VAL A 53 2.30 7.14 -1.11
N VAL A 54 2.90 6.18 -1.81
CA VAL A 54 2.34 5.53 -2.99
C VAL A 54 1.61 4.27 -2.55
N VAL A 55 0.34 4.17 -2.91
CA VAL A 55 -0.51 3.00 -2.60
C VAL A 55 -0.79 2.24 -3.88
N GLN A 56 -0.22 1.03 -3.99
CA GLN A 56 -0.50 0.08 -5.07
C GLN A 56 -1.70 -0.78 -4.67
N LEU A 57 -2.77 -0.73 -5.46
CA LEU A 57 -4.05 -1.38 -5.16
C LEU A 57 -4.32 -2.64 -5.99
N GLN A 58 -3.43 -2.99 -6.92
CA GLN A 58 -3.57 -4.13 -7.81
C GLN A 58 -2.22 -4.81 -8.06
N ASP A 59 -2.23 -6.12 -8.29
CA ASP A 59 -1.05 -6.93 -8.68
C ASP A 59 -0.96 -7.10 -10.20
N ASP A 60 -1.09 -5.99 -10.91
CA ASP A 60 -0.96 -5.94 -12.36
C ASP A 60 0.46 -5.46 -12.72
N PRO A 61 1.14 -6.05 -13.73
CA PRO A 61 2.51 -5.68 -14.07
C PRO A 61 2.72 -4.19 -14.37
N ASP A 62 1.78 -3.54 -15.05
CA ASP A 62 1.88 -2.11 -15.40
C ASP A 62 1.71 -1.24 -14.14
N ILE A 63 0.81 -1.65 -13.24
CA ILE A 63 0.62 -1.02 -11.93
C ILE A 63 1.86 -1.19 -11.04
N VAL A 64 2.42 -2.39 -11.00
CA VAL A 64 3.62 -2.72 -10.24
C VAL A 64 4.79 -1.86 -10.72
N GLU A 65 5.00 -1.75 -12.04
CA GLU A 65 6.04 -0.91 -12.63
C GLU A 65 5.80 0.58 -12.36
N SER A 66 4.60 1.09 -12.66
CA SER A 66 4.26 2.49 -12.45
C SER A 66 4.39 2.91 -10.98
N SER A 67 3.99 2.05 -10.05
CA SER A 67 4.09 2.35 -8.61
C SER A 67 5.54 2.42 -8.13
N ALA A 68 6.42 1.55 -8.65
CA ALA A 68 7.84 1.58 -8.38
C ALA A 68 8.49 2.85 -8.97
N ASP A 69 8.15 3.21 -10.21
CA ASP A 69 8.69 4.40 -10.88
C ASP A 69 8.24 5.69 -10.20
N MET A 70 6.97 5.80 -9.80
CA MET A 70 6.47 6.93 -9.02
C MET A 70 7.21 7.09 -7.70
N THR A 71 7.50 5.97 -7.02
CA THR A 71 8.26 5.98 -5.77
C THR A 71 9.72 6.33 -6.02
N GLY A 72 10.29 5.87 -7.14
CA GLY A 72 11.68 6.10 -7.55
C GLY A 72 12.02 7.58 -7.76
N LYS A 73 11.05 8.39 -8.21
CA LYS A 73 11.21 9.85 -8.40
C LYS A 73 11.60 10.61 -7.13
N HIS A 74 11.13 10.14 -5.97
CA HIS A 74 11.43 10.74 -4.67
C HIS A 74 11.78 9.64 -3.64
N SER A 75 12.63 8.69 -4.03
CA SER A 75 12.85 7.42 -3.30
C SER A 75 13.24 7.57 -1.82
N LYS A 76 13.98 8.63 -1.46
CA LYS A 76 14.40 8.93 -0.08
C LYS A 76 13.24 9.47 0.80
N ASN A 77 12.27 10.14 0.19
CA ASN A 77 11.12 10.77 0.86
C ASN A 77 9.79 10.10 0.48
N SER A 78 9.84 8.83 0.05
CA SER A 78 8.66 8.09 -0.40
C SER A 78 8.56 6.75 0.28
N THR A 79 7.32 6.34 0.56
CA THR A 79 6.95 5.00 1.01
C THR A 79 6.04 4.36 -0.02
N LEU A 80 6.36 3.14 -0.45
CA LEU A 80 5.47 2.32 -1.28
C LEU A 80 4.84 1.24 -0.42
N ILE A 81 3.50 1.19 -0.43
CA ILE A 81 2.74 0.09 0.14
C ILE A 81 1.91 -0.59 -0.95
N GLN A 82 1.68 -1.88 -0.76
CA GLN A 82 0.65 -2.62 -1.47
C GLN A 82 -0.49 -2.88 -0.50
N MET A 83 -1.72 -2.61 -0.93
CA MET A 83 -2.91 -2.73 -0.11
C MET A 83 -3.97 -3.51 -0.85
N ASP A 84 -4.57 -4.48 -0.17
CA ASP A 84 -5.68 -5.24 -0.74
C ASP A 84 -7.03 -4.54 -0.48
N LYS A 85 -8.08 -5.10 -1.08
CA LYS A 85 -9.45 -4.58 -0.94
C LYS A 85 -10.02 -4.59 0.49
N ASN A 86 -9.41 -5.35 1.40
CA ASN A 86 -9.83 -5.41 2.81
C ASN A 86 -9.11 -4.35 3.66
N GLY A 87 -8.17 -3.61 3.07
CA GLY A 87 -7.36 -2.59 3.76
C GLY A 87 -6.13 -3.17 4.48
N ASP A 88 -5.90 -4.48 4.37
CA ASP A 88 -4.63 -5.06 4.77
C ASP A 88 -3.55 -4.57 3.81
N TYR A 89 -2.36 -4.30 4.33
CA TYR A 89 -1.26 -3.77 3.52
C TYR A 89 0.08 -4.37 3.91
N ARG A 90 1.02 -4.30 2.97
CA ARG A 90 2.44 -4.58 3.23
C ARG A 90 3.32 -3.44 2.74
N LEU A 91 4.40 -3.21 3.47
CA LEU A 91 5.45 -2.27 3.09
C LEU A 91 6.32 -2.88 1.99
N VAL A 92 6.55 -2.13 0.92
CA VAL A 92 7.45 -2.53 -0.19
C VAL A 92 8.74 -1.71 -0.15
N HIS A 93 8.64 -0.39 0.05
CA HIS A 93 9.78 0.53 0.11
C HIS A 93 9.57 1.65 1.13
N GLY A 94 10.67 2.19 1.67
CA GLY A 94 10.66 3.37 2.54
C GLY A 94 10.32 3.09 4.02
N PRO A 95 10.16 4.15 4.84
CA PRO A 95 9.85 4.01 6.27
C PRO A 95 8.41 3.54 6.52
N LYS A 96 8.17 3.00 7.72
CA LYS A 96 6.84 2.54 8.16
C LYS A 96 5.88 3.73 8.26
N LEU A 97 4.61 3.54 7.87
CA LEU A 97 3.63 4.64 7.87
C LEU A 97 3.49 5.35 9.22
N ARG A 98 3.56 4.61 10.33
CA ARG A 98 3.48 5.15 11.69
C ARG A 98 4.62 6.11 12.09
N THR A 99 5.73 6.11 11.36
CA THR A 99 6.90 6.95 11.68
C THR A 99 6.92 8.26 10.90
N ILE A 100 5.96 8.48 9.99
CA ILE A 100 5.90 9.65 9.12
C ILE A 100 5.07 10.75 9.79
N LYS A 101 5.66 11.93 9.99
CA LYS A 101 5.02 13.06 10.70
C LYS A 101 4.06 13.90 9.83
N GLN A 102 4.33 14.01 8.53
CA GLN A 102 3.52 14.75 7.56
C GLN A 102 3.43 13.94 6.26
N ILE A 103 2.21 13.63 5.81
CA ILE A 103 1.95 12.69 4.70
C ILE A 103 1.20 13.42 3.58
N ILE A 104 1.65 13.26 2.34
CA ILE A 104 0.83 13.45 1.15
C ILE A 104 0.57 12.08 0.52
N LEU A 105 -0.70 11.72 0.38
CA LEU A 105 -1.15 10.46 -0.21
C LEU A 105 -1.22 10.57 -1.75
N LYS A 106 -0.59 9.64 -2.45
CA LYS A 106 -0.73 9.46 -3.91
C LYS A 106 -1.24 8.04 -4.19
N TYR A 107 -2.38 7.94 -4.87
CA TYR A 107 -2.96 6.67 -5.28
C TYR A 107 -2.49 6.33 -6.69
N CYS A 108 -2.08 5.07 -6.91
CA CYS A 108 -1.87 4.55 -8.25
C CYS A 108 -3.07 3.66 -8.60
N LEU A 109 -3.95 4.19 -9.45
CA LEU A 109 -5.08 3.50 -10.06
C LEU A 109 -4.91 3.65 -11.57
N LEU A 110 -4.47 2.62 -12.27
CA LEU A 110 -4.79 2.48 -13.68
C LEU A 110 -6.05 1.63 -13.72
N ASP A 111 -7.19 2.30 -13.90
CA ASP A 111 -8.37 1.63 -14.42
C ASP A 111 -8.07 1.39 -15.90
N MET A 112 -8.13 0.15 -16.37
CA MET A 112 -8.07 -0.13 -17.81
C MET A 112 -9.37 0.32 -18.46
N ALA A 113 -9.52 1.63 -18.65
CA ALA A 113 -10.48 2.21 -19.57
C ALA A 113 -9.76 2.61 -20.87
N ALA A 114 -9.30 1.61 -21.63
CA ALA A 114 -9.11 1.69 -23.09
C ALA A 114 -8.43 0.41 -23.63
N LYS A 115 -9.21 -0.63 -23.90
CA LYS A 115 -8.99 -1.47 -25.09
C LYS A 115 -10.35 -1.62 -25.77
N GLY A 116 -10.67 -0.63 -26.60
CA GLY A 116 -11.59 -0.80 -27.73
C GLY A 116 -10.87 -1.46 -28.89
#